data_AF-H0T6N4-F1
#
_entry.id   AF-H0T6N4-F1
#
_cell.length_a   1.000
_cell.length_b   1.000
_cell.length_c   1.000
_cell.angle_alpha   90.00
_cell.angle_beta   90.00
_cell.angle_gamma   90.00
#
_symmetry.space_group_name_H-M   'P 1'
#
loop_
_entity.id
_entity.type
_entity.pdbx_description
1 polymer ?
#
loop_
_entity_poly.entity_id
_entity_poly.type
_entity_poly.pdbx_seq_one_letter_code
_entity_poly.pdbx_strand_id
1 'polypeptide(L)'
;MRTPMLALVGSHRPKAFDPDRLATRLSDPQLRPLLSPLGLDQPIDLLGQYVAGPASLARFAGPGPLNTDDFPFVTFDARRNVTALAAPPWELLLTVIGEAKTGADELLDPAQRAAWQPRLAAYWQARNRFIQAGASLSGEPRGAALIAAAAPGLLDSVRLSAEFEPAYAPLMSMARSLLASDRAGAERLLQAVDAAAPSRREARDLLSQEFGR
;
A
#
# COMPACT_ATOMS: atom_id res chain seq x y z
N MET A 1 6.38 16.51 -5.59
CA MET A 1 5.76 15.32 -4.96
C MET A 1 5.09 15.74 -3.66
N ARG A 2 3.93 15.17 -3.31
CA ARG A 2 3.32 15.36 -1.99
C ARG A 2 4.11 14.57 -0.94
N THR A 3 4.39 15.16 0.20
CA THR A 3 5.03 14.50 1.36
C THR A 3 4.12 13.37 1.85
N PRO A 4 4.61 12.12 1.96
CA PRO A 4 3.83 11.05 2.55
C PRO A 4 3.57 11.34 4.04
N MET A 5 2.38 11.00 4.52
CA MET A 5 1.99 11.19 5.92
C MET A 5 1.96 9.84 6.64
N LEU A 6 2.57 9.79 7.82
CA LEU A 6 2.45 8.69 8.76
C LEU A 6 1.64 9.16 9.96
N ALA A 7 0.67 8.35 10.38
CA ALA A 7 -0.11 8.59 11.58
C ALA A 7 0.37 7.65 12.70
N LEU A 8 0.55 8.21 13.90
CA LEU A 8 0.78 7.43 15.12
C LEU A 8 -0.56 7.24 15.83
N VAL A 9 -0.89 5.98 16.13
CA VAL A 9 -2.11 5.61 16.83
C VAL A 9 -1.75 5.00 18.17
N GLY A 10 -2.12 5.67 19.25
CA GLY A 10 -1.91 5.22 20.63
C GLY A 10 -3.19 4.71 21.29
N SER A 11 -3.06 3.80 22.24
CA SER A 11 -4.17 3.39 23.11
C SER A 11 -3.67 3.12 24.52
N HIS A 12 -4.51 3.35 25.53
CA HIS A 12 -4.19 3.08 26.94
C HIS A 12 -4.05 1.58 27.25
N ARG A 13 -4.60 0.71 26.39
CA ARG A 13 -4.49 -0.75 26.51
C ARG A 13 -4.17 -1.34 25.15
N PRO A 14 -3.42 -2.45 25.07
CA PRO A 14 -3.25 -3.19 23.83
C PRO A 14 -4.61 -3.52 23.21
N LYS A 15 -4.78 -3.24 21.91
CA LYS A 15 -5.98 -3.57 21.17
C LYS A 15 -5.59 -4.43 19.98
N ALA A 16 -6.08 -5.66 19.98
CA ALA A 16 -6.05 -6.50 18.81
C ALA A 16 -7.21 -6.13 17.88
N PHE A 17 -6.97 -6.18 16.58
CA PHE A 17 -7.97 -6.01 15.56
C PHE A 17 -8.64 -7.35 15.24
N ASP A 18 -9.95 -7.29 15.13
CA ASP A 18 -10.80 -8.36 14.61
C ASP A 18 -11.22 -7.97 13.19
N PRO A 19 -10.71 -8.67 12.16
CA PRO A 19 -11.03 -8.38 10.77
C PRO A 19 -12.52 -8.50 10.44
N ASP A 20 -13.27 -9.39 11.09
CA ASP A 20 -14.71 -9.57 10.82
C ASP A 20 -15.50 -8.39 11.39
N ARG A 21 -15.12 -7.94 12.58
CA ARG A 21 -15.67 -6.71 13.15
C ARG A 21 -15.29 -5.48 12.33
N LEU A 22 -14.09 -5.44 11.77
CA LEU A 22 -13.67 -4.38 10.87
C LEU A 22 -14.48 -4.41 9.56
N ALA A 23 -14.71 -5.58 8.98
CA ALA A 23 -15.54 -5.75 7.78
C ALA A 23 -16.96 -5.20 8.01
N THR A 24 -17.55 -5.53 9.16
CA THR A 24 -18.87 -5.02 9.56
C THR A 24 -18.89 -3.49 9.59
N ARG A 25 -17.84 -2.86 10.15
CA ARG A 25 -17.73 -1.39 10.18
C ARG A 25 -17.50 -0.76 8.80
N LEU A 26 -16.63 -1.35 7.98
CA LEU A 26 -16.37 -0.87 6.63
C LEU A 26 -17.61 -0.97 5.72
N SER A 27 -18.49 -1.93 6.01
CA SER A 27 -19.77 -2.09 5.31
C SER A 27 -20.89 -1.17 5.78
N ASP A 28 -20.67 -0.37 6.84
CA ASP A 28 -21.67 0.54 7.37
C ASP A 28 -22.13 1.54 6.28
N PRO A 29 -23.45 1.68 6.03
CA PRO A 29 -23.96 2.51 4.94
C PRO A 29 -23.61 4.00 5.04
N GLN A 30 -23.34 4.52 6.24
CA GLN A 30 -22.92 5.90 6.46
C GLN A 30 -21.42 6.07 6.25
N LEU A 31 -20.62 5.05 6.60
CA LEU A 31 -19.16 5.12 6.51
C LEU A 31 -18.64 4.75 5.10
N ARG A 32 -19.24 3.77 4.45
CA ARG A 32 -18.78 3.24 3.16
C ARG A 32 -18.61 4.30 2.06
N PRO A 33 -19.52 5.27 1.86
CA PRO A 33 -19.34 6.32 0.85
C PRO A 33 -18.13 7.23 1.11
N LEU A 34 -17.67 7.31 2.36
CA LEU A 34 -16.51 8.11 2.75
C LEU A 34 -15.18 7.35 2.56
N LEU A 35 -15.21 6.03 2.69
CA LEU A 35 -14.01 5.18 2.65
C LEU A 35 -13.71 4.61 1.27
N SER A 36 -14.73 4.28 0.47
CA SER A 36 -14.54 3.70 -0.86
C SER A 36 -13.72 4.60 -1.80
N PRO A 37 -13.91 5.94 -1.83
CA PRO A 37 -13.04 6.83 -2.62
C PRO A 37 -11.57 6.82 -2.18
N LEU A 38 -11.27 6.36 -0.96
CA LEU A 38 -9.92 6.21 -0.43
C LEU A 38 -9.34 4.81 -0.70
N GLY A 39 -10.10 3.92 -1.35
CA GLY A 39 -9.72 2.52 -1.60
C GLY A 39 -9.70 1.67 -0.33
N LEU A 40 -10.53 2.02 0.67
CA LEU A 40 -10.64 1.30 1.94
C LEU A 40 -11.98 0.53 1.97
N ASP A 41 -12.07 -0.52 1.16
CA ASP A 41 -13.31 -1.28 0.96
C ASP A 41 -13.36 -2.57 1.80
N GLN A 42 -12.20 -3.13 2.12
CA GLN A 42 -12.04 -4.40 2.83
C GLN A 42 -11.08 -4.25 4.03
N PRO A 43 -11.16 -5.14 5.04
CA PRO A 43 -10.26 -5.08 6.20
C PRO A 43 -8.78 -5.10 5.82
N ILE A 44 -8.42 -5.83 4.76
CA ILE A 44 -7.05 -5.92 4.27
C ILE A 44 -6.53 -4.57 3.75
N ASP A 45 -7.38 -3.73 3.18
CA ASP A 45 -6.99 -2.42 2.65
C ASP A 45 -6.52 -1.48 3.75
N LEU A 46 -7.11 -1.59 4.95
CA LEU A 46 -6.74 -0.82 6.13
C LEU A 46 -5.58 -1.47 6.90
N LEU A 47 -5.68 -2.76 7.20
CA LEU A 47 -4.64 -3.49 7.94
C LEU A 47 -3.33 -3.56 7.15
N GLY A 48 -3.42 -3.55 5.81
CA GLY A 48 -2.30 -3.44 4.90
C GLY A 48 -1.54 -2.11 4.96
N GLN A 49 -2.10 -1.06 5.56
CA GLN A 49 -1.41 0.23 5.73
C GLN A 49 -0.54 0.30 6.98
N TYR A 50 -0.61 -0.69 7.88
CA TYR A 50 0.23 -0.70 9.08
C TYR A 50 1.70 -0.85 8.70
N VAL A 51 2.50 0.10 9.18
CA VAL A 51 3.95 0.13 8.96
C VAL A 51 4.67 -0.56 10.11
N ALA A 52 4.25 -0.32 11.36
CA ALA A 52 4.85 -0.91 12.55
C ALA A 52 3.81 -1.34 13.59
N GLY A 53 4.06 -2.47 14.24
CA GLY A 53 3.43 -2.83 15.52
C GLY A 53 4.10 -2.09 16.70
N PRO A 54 3.49 -2.09 17.90
CA PRO A 54 4.01 -1.41 19.08
C PRO A 54 5.45 -1.80 19.45
N ALA A 55 5.82 -3.09 19.37
CA ALA A 55 7.15 -3.54 19.73
C ALA A 55 8.19 -3.07 18.70
N SER A 56 7.88 -3.19 17.41
CA SER A 56 8.78 -2.70 16.37
C SER A 56 8.90 -1.18 16.37
N LEU A 57 7.81 -0.45 16.65
CA LEU A 57 7.83 1.01 16.75
C LEU A 57 8.66 1.48 17.94
N ALA A 58 8.54 0.82 19.11
CA ALA A 58 9.36 1.13 20.27
C ALA A 58 10.86 0.90 19.99
N ARG A 59 11.20 -0.19 19.30
CA ARG A 59 12.59 -0.46 18.88
C ARG A 59 13.09 0.57 17.85
N PHE A 60 12.26 0.96 16.91
CA PHE A 60 12.59 1.99 15.90
C PHE A 60 12.83 3.36 16.56
N ALA A 61 11.96 3.76 17.50
CA ALA A 61 12.09 5.04 18.21
C ALA A 61 13.31 5.07 19.16
N GLY A 62 13.65 3.93 19.75
CA GLY A 62 14.71 3.83 20.74
C GLY A 62 14.40 4.60 22.04
N PRO A 63 15.39 4.79 22.93
CA PRO A 63 15.22 5.46 24.22
C PRO A 63 15.21 7.00 24.11
N GLY A 64 14.95 7.57 22.92
CA GLY A 64 15.13 8.99 22.63
C GLY A 64 14.49 9.95 23.65
N PRO A 65 14.96 11.21 23.70
CA PRO A 65 14.51 12.16 24.73
C PRO A 65 13.00 12.33 24.68
N LEU A 66 12.37 12.34 25.85
CA LEU A 66 10.94 12.61 25.97
C LEU A 66 10.69 14.09 25.68
N ASN A 67 9.90 14.37 24.64
CA ASN A 67 9.43 15.71 24.37
C ASN A 67 8.36 16.07 25.41
N THR A 68 8.63 17.08 26.24
CA THR A 68 7.72 17.57 27.28
C THR A 68 7.54 19.08 27.12
N ASP A 69 6.56 19.67 27.81
CA ASP A 69 6.35 21.12 27.77
C ASP A 69 7.55 21.89 28.34
N ASP A 70 8.20 21.34 29.38
CA ASP A 70 9.40 21.92 30.00
C ASP A 70 10.69 21.64 29.20
N PHE A 71 10.68 20.61 28.36
CA PHE A 71 11.80 20.24 27.49
C PHE A 71 11.30 19.90 26.08
N PRO A 72 10.92 20.92 25.28
CA PRO A 72 10.31 20.75 23.96
C PRO A 72 11.39 20.45 22.89
N PHE A 73 12.08 19.33 23.07
CA PHE A 73 13.21 18.88 22.25
C PHE A 73 12.94 18.92 20.73
N VAL A 74 11.75 18.55 20.28
CA VAL A 74 11.39 18.49 18.84
C VAL A 74 11.47 19.87 18.19
N THR A 75 11.09 20.92 18.91
CA THR A 75 11.08 22.30 18.40
C THR A 75 12.49 22.86 18.26
N PHE A 76 13.42 22.44 19.11
CA PHE A 76 14.75 23.05 19.23
C PHE A 76 15.90 22.23 18.60
N ASP A 77 15.71 20.95 18.26
CA ASP A 77 16.72 20.17 17.52
C ASP A 77 16.72 20.50 16.02
N ALA A 78 17.36 21.61 15.66
CA ALA A 78 17.45 22.10 14.30
C ALA A 78 18.26 21.18 13.36
N ARG A 79 19.22 20.38 13.86
CA ARG A 79 20.14 19.62 12.99
C ARG A 79 19.46 18.41 12.36
N ARG A 80 18.71 17.63 13.15
CA ARG A 80 17.95 16.48 12.62
C ARG A 80 16.85 16.91 11.65
N ASN A 81 16.19 18.03 11.94
CA ASN A 81 15.15 18.59 11.08
C ASN A 81 15.72 19.00 9.71
N VAL A 82 16.89 19.62 9.66
CA VAL A 82 17.52 20.03 8.39
C VAL A 82 17.92 18.84 7.51
N THR A 83 18.49 17.77 8.08
CA THR A 83 18.85 16.57 7.29
C THR A 83 17.62 15.82 6.79
N ALA A 84 16.57 15.69 7.62
CA ALA A 84 15.31 15.06 7.23
C ALA A 84 14.56 15.84 6.12
N LEU A 85 14.73 17.16 6.06
CA LEU A 85 14.14 18.03 5.04
C LEU A 85 14.91 18.04 3.71
N ALA A 86 16.15 17.55 3.67
CA ALA A 86 16.99 17.55 2.46
C ALA A 86 16.79 16.31 1.57
N ALA A 87 16.37 15.18 2.15
CA ALA A 87 16.07 13.97 1.38
C ALA A 87 14.70 14.07 0.68
N PRO A 88 14.51 13.44 -0.49
CA PRO A 88 13.19 13.28 -1.07
C PRO A 88 12.23 12.62 -0.06
N PRO A 89 11.02 13.17 0.18
CA PRO A 89 10.13 12.68 1.23
C PRO A 89 9.76 11.18 1.15
N TRP A 90 9.80 10.59 -0.04
CA TRP A 90 9.56 9.17 -0.26
C TRP A 90 10.71 8.28 0.24
N GLU A 91 11.94 8.79 0.25
CA GLU A 91 13.12 8.05 0.74
C GLU A 91 13.01 7.83 2.24
N LEU A 92 12.61 8.87 2.98
CA LEU A 92 12.34 8.77 4.41
C LEU A 92 11.24 7.73 4.70
N LEU A 93 10.16 7.72 3.93
CA LEU A 93 9.10 6.71 4.07
C LEU A 93 9.64 5.30 3.83
N LEU A 94 10.43 5.09 2.77
CA LEU A 94 11.01 3.78 2.47
C LEU A 94 11.96 3.31 3.57
N THR A 95 12.75 4.21 4.16
CA THR A 95 13.59 3.90 5.32
C THR A 95 12.75 3.47 6.51
N VAL A 96 11.71 4.24 6.86
CA VAL A 96 10.81 3.89 7.98
C VAL A 96 10.13 2.53 7.75
N ILE A 97 9.64 2.27 6.54
CA ILE A 97 8.99 1.01 6.19
C ILE A 97 9.98 -0.17 6.17
N GLY A 98 11.24 0.07 5.82
CA GLY A 98 12.29 -0.96 5.81
C GLY A 98 12.76 -1.34 7.21
N GLU A 99 12.87 -0.37 8.10
CA GLU A 99 13.35 -0.55 9.48
C GLU A 99 12.24 -0.98 10.44
N ALA A 100 11.07 -0.36 10.33
CA ALA A 100 9.92 -0.68 11.15
C ALA A 100 9.11 -1.81 10.49
N LYS A 101 9.04 -2.95 11.17
CA LYS A 101 8.34 -4.14 10.67
C LYS A 101 7.00 -4.28 11.39
N THR A 102 6.02 -4.80 10.66
CA THR A 102 4.75 -5.23 11.25
C THR A 102 4.66 -6.74 11.20
N GLY A 103 4.20 -7.33 12.31
CA GLY A 103 3.78 -8.71 12.40
C GLY A 103 2.28 -8.81 12.64
N ALA A 104 1.63 -9.81 12.04
CA ALA A 104 0.20 -10.05 12.27
C ALA A 104 -0.10 -10.43 13.74
N ASP A 105 0.90 -10.94 14.46
CA ASP A 105 0.85 -11.27 15.88
C ASP A 105 0.68 -10.04 16.78
N GLU A 106 1.24 -8.89 16.37
CA GLU A 106 1.11 -7.62 17.07
C GLU A 106 -0.21 -6.89 16.77
N LEU A 107 -0.88 -7.23 15.65
CA LEU A 107 -2.08 -6.55 15.19
C LEU A 107 -3.37 -7.32 15.46
N LEU A 108 -3.38 -8.63 15.27
CA LEU A 108 -4.61 -9.41 15.20
C LEU A 108 -4.89 -10.21 16.46
N ASP A 109 -6.17 -10.48 16.67
CA ASP A 109 -6.64 -11.46 17.65
C ASP A 109 -6.00 -12.83 17.35
N PRO A 110 -5.44 -13.55 18.36
CA PRO A 110 -4.88 -14.88 18.20
C PRO A 110 -5.72 -15.83 17.33
N ALA A 111 -7.05 -15.78 17.45
CA ALA A 111 -7.95 -16.66 16.70
C ALA A 111 -7.92 -16.42 15.18
N GLN A 112 -7.60 -15.20 14.76
CA GLN A 112 -7.64 -14.77 13.34
C GLN A 112 -6.24 -14.80 12.68
N ARG A 113 -5.17 -14.86 13.48
CA ARG A 113 -3.78 -14.73 12.99
C ARG A 113 -3.42 -15.73 11.91
N ALA A 114 -3.74 -17.01 12.10
CA ALA A 114 -3.32 -18.06 11.17
C ALA A 114 -3.88 -17.84 9.75
N ALA A 115 -5.13 -17.39 9.64
CA ALA A 115 -5.78 -17.13 8.36
C ALA A 115 -5.26 -15.83 7.69
N TRP A 116 -4.93 -14.82 8.49
CA TRP A 116 -4.60 -13.49 7.99
C TRP A 116 -3.10 -13.22 7.82
N GLN A 117 -2.24 -13.90 8.56
CA GLN A 117 -0.79 -13.71 8.50
C GLN A 117 -0.21 -13.81 7.08
N PRO A 118 -0.49 -14.87 6.28
CA PRO A 118 0.06 -14.96 4.93
C PRO A 118 -0.46 -13.84 4.02
N ARG A 119 -1.75 -13.49 4.14
CA ARG A 119 -2.40 -12.43 3.34
C ARG A 119 -1.81 -11.06 3.64
N LEU A 120 -1.65 -10.70 4.92
CA LEU A 120 -1.05 -9.43 5.33
C LEU A 120 0.43 -9.36 4.97
N ALA A 121 1.19 -10.44 5.14
CA ALA A 121 2.59 -10.47 4.76
C ALA A 121 2.76 -10.23 3.25
N ALA A 122 1.95 -10.89 2.42
CA ALA A 122 1.89 -10.67 0.98
C ALA A 122 1.51 -9.22 0.63
N TYR A 123 0.48 -8.68 1.28
CA TYR A 123 0.01 -7.31 1.05
C TYR A 123 1.06 -6.26 1.43
N TRP A 124 1.75 -6.40 2.56
CA TRP A 124 2.82 -5.48 2.95
C TRP A 124 4.01 -5.54 1.99
N GLN A 125 4.38 -6.73 1.50
CA GLN A 125 5.41 -6.86 0.47
C GLN A 125 4.99 -6.16 -0.83
N ALA A 126 3.75 -6.37 -1.27
CA ALA A 126 3.18 -5.69 -2.44
C ALA A 126 3.18 -4.16 -2.29
N ARG A 127 2.75 -3.64 -1.13
CA ARG A 127 2.80 -2.21 -0.80
C ARG A 127 4.20 -1.65 -0.90
N ASN A 128 5.18 -2.32 -0.29
CA ASN A 128 6.55 -1.85 -0.29
C ASN A 128 7.12 -1.84 -1.72
N ARG A 129 6.83 -2.88 -2.51
CA ARG A 129 7.20 -2.95 -3.93
C ARG A 129 6.55 -1.83 -4.74
N PHE A 130 5.27 -1.54 -4.51
CA PHE A 130 4.51 -0.48 -5.18
C PHE A 130 5.12 0.90 -4.91
N ILE A 131 5.45 1.21 -3.66
CA ILE A 131 6.08 2.49 -3.28
C ILE A 131 7.46 2.62 -3.93
N GLN A 132 8.27 1.55 -3.90
CA GLN A 132 9.58 1.52 -4.56
C GLN A 132 9.49 1.72 -6.08
N ALA A 133 8.51 1.07 -6.72
CA ALA A 133 8.27 1.22 -8.14
C ALA A 133 7.89 2.68 -8.48
N GLY A 134 6.96 3.27 -7.71
CA GLY A 134 6.57 4.66 -7.87
C GLY A 134 7.73 5.65 -7.66
N ALA A 135 8.60 5.40 -6.68
CA ALA A 135 9.79 6.21 -6.43
C ALA A 135 10.83 6.13 -7.56
N SER A 136 10.87 5.00 -8.28
CA SER A 136 11.80 4.80 -9.40
C SER A 136 11.34 5.48 -10.70
N LEU A 137 10.06 5.89 -10.77
CA LEU A 137 9.54 6.63 -11.92
C LEU A 137 10.16 8.02 -11.96
N SER A 138 11.11 8.19 -12.88
CA SER A 138 11.83 9.44 -13.10
C SER A 138 11.14 10.28 -14.17
N GLY A 139 11.08 11.60 -13.96
CA GLY A 139 10.48 12.55 -14.91
C GLY A 139 8.95 12.61 -14.84
N GLU A 140 8.32 13.06 -15.94
CA GLU A 140 6.86 13.13 -16.09
C GLU A 140 6.40 12.37 -17.34
N PRO A 141 6.60 11.04 -17.41
CA PRO A 141 6.13 10.27 -18.55
C PRO A 141 4.60 10.35 -18.65
N ARG A 142 4.07 10.42 -19.88
CA ARG A 142 2.63 10.50 -20.17
C ARG A 142 2.22 9.45 -21.20
N GLY A 143 0.93 9.09 -21.20
CA GLY A 143 0.37 8.14 -22.17
C GLY A 143 1.08 6.80 -22.17
N ALA A 144 1.40 6.27 -23.36
CA ALA A 144 2.03 4.96 -23.51
C ALA A 144 3.40 4.85 -22.81
N ALA A 145 4.18 5.93 -22.75
CA ALA A 145 5.48 5.93 -22.08
C ALA A 145 5.33 5.76 -20.56
N LEU A 146 4.29 6.35 -19.96
CA LEU A 146 3.97 6.15 -18.54
C LEU A 146 3.60 4.69 -18.27
N ILE A 147 2.78 4.09 -19.14
CA ILE A 147 2.37 2.69 -18.99
C ILE A 147 3.58 1.77 -19.10
N ALA A 148 4.44 1.97 -20.10
CA ALA A 148 5.67 1.19 -20.27
C ALA A 148 6.60 1.28 -19.05
N ALA A 149 6.70 2.46 -18.43
CA ALA A 149 7.53 2.67 -17.24
C ALA A 149 6.90 2.10 -15.95
N ALA A 150 5.60 2.26 -15.76
CA ALA A 150 4.92 1.92 -14.51
C ALA A 150 4.45 0.46 -14.44
N ALA A 151 3.96 -0.11 -15.55
CA ALA A 151 3.32 -1.43 -15.56
C ALA A 151 4.19 -2.55 -14.96
N PRO A 152 5.52 -2.65 -15.21
CA PRO A 152 6.33 -3.70 -14.62
C PRO A 152 6.30 -3.71 -13.08
N GLY A 153 6.44 -2.55 -12.44
CA GLY A 153 6.43 -2.44 -10.98
C GLY A 153 5.06 -2.68 -10.36
N LEU A 154 3.99 -2.29 -11.06
CA LEU A 154 2.62 -2.61 -10.66
C LEU A 154 2.35 -4.12 -10.75
N LEU A 155 2.76 -4.76 -11.85
CA LEU A 155 2.61 -6.21 -12.04
C LEU A 155 3.37 -7.00 -10.98
N ASP A 156 4.58 -6.58 -10.62
CA ASP A 156 5.34 -7.20 -9.52
C ASP A 156 4.59 -7.09 -8.18
N SER A 157 3.94 -5.96 -7.92
CA SER A 157 3.16 -5.75 -6.70
C SER A 157 1.93 -6.69 -6.68
N VAL A 158 1.24 -6.83 -7.80
CA VAL A 158 0.08 -7.74 -7.94
C VAL A 158 0.49 -9.21 -7.81
N ARG A 159 1.67 -9.61 -8.33
CA ARG A 159 2.20 -10.97 -8.16
C ARG A 159 2.46 -11.32 -6.69
N LEU A 160 2.89 -10.34 -5.90
CA LEU A 160 3.10 -10.53 -4.46
C LEU A 160 1.77 -10.67 -3.72
N SER A 161 0.76 -9.88 -4.10
CA SER A 161 -0.59 -9.96 -3.53
C SER A 161 -1.65 -9.64 -4.58
N ALA A 162 -2.42 -10.66 -4.98
CA ALA A 162 -3.55 -10.48 -5.90
C ALA A 162 -4.65 -9.56 -5.33
N GLU A 163 -4.70 -9.42 -4.00
CA GLU A 163 -5.63 -8.54 -3.28
C GLU A 163 -5.17 -7.07 -3.27
N PHE A 164 -3.98 -6.74 -3.80
CA PHE A 164 -3.42 -5.39 -3.75
C PHE A 164 -4.02 -4.47 -4.83
N GLU A 165 -5.24 -3.99 -4.57
CA GLU A 165 -6.00 -3.09 -5.44
C GLU A 165 -5.24 -1.84 -5.90
N PRO A 166 -4.38 -1.18 -5.07
CA PRO A 166 -3.66 0.02 -5.50
C PRO A 166 -2.76 -0.18 -6.73
N ALA A 167 -2.33 -1.42 -7.03
CA ALA A 167 -1.63 -1.73 -8.26
C ALA A 167 -2.55 -2.34 -9.34
N TYR A 168 -3.54 -3.14 -8.94
CA TYR A 168 -4.45 -3.80 -9.88
C TYR A 168 -5.36 -2.82 -10.62
N ALA A 169 -6.01 -1.90 -9.93
CA ALA A 169 -6.95 -0.95 -10.55
C ALA A 169 -6.26 -0.07 -11.61
N PRO A 170 -5.07 0.53 -11.34
CA PRO A 170 -4.34 1.28 -12.35
C PRO A 170 -3.95 0.42 -13.56
N LEU A 171 -3.50 -0.83 -13.37
CA LEU A 171 -3.19 -1.72 -14.49
C LEU A 171 -4.41 -1.95 -15.40
N MET A 172 -5.58 -2.20 -14.80
CA MET A 172 -6.83 -2.33 -15.55
C MET A 172 -7.21 -1.04 -16.27
N SER A 173 -7.06 0.13 -15.63
CA SER A 173 -7.30 1.43 -16.27
C SER A 173 -6.33 1.69 -17.43
N MET A 174 -5.05 1.35 -17.27
CA MET A 174 -4.03 1.47 -18.32
C MET A 174 -4.37 0.59 -19.51
N ALA A 175 -4.74 -0.68 -19.27
CA ALA A 175 -5.17 -1.60 -20.32
C ALA A 175 -6.39 -1.07 -21.09
N ARG A 176 -7.42 -0.58 -20.39
CA ARG A 176 -8.60 0.04 -21.02
C ARG A 176 -8.23 1.27 -21.86
N SER A 177 -7.31 2.11 -21.37
CA SER A 177 -6.85 3.29 -22.12
C SER A 177 -6.09 2.93 -23.41
N LEU A 178 -5.40 1.78 -23.42
CA LEU A 178 -4.68 1.28 -24.59
C LEU A 178 -5.63 0.69 -25.65
N LEU A 179 -6.83 0.22 -25.30
CA LEU A 179 -7.76 -0.38 -26.27
C LEU A 179 -8.06 0.54 -27.47
N ALA A 180 -8.11 1.86 -27.22
CA ALA A 180 -8.40 2.86 -28.25
C ALA A 180 -7.16 3.28 -29.08
N SER A 181 -5.94 3.08 -28.57
CA SER A 181 -4.71 3.66 -29.15
C SER A 181 -3.65 2.63 -29.56
N ASP A 182 -3.49 1.55 -28.79
CA ASP A 182 -2.60 0.43 -29.05
C ASP A 182 -3.24 -0.87 -28.55
N ARG A 183 -4.07 -1.45 -29.40
CA ARG A 183 -4.84 -2.66 -29.10
C ARG A 183 -3.95 -3.88 -28.82
N ALA A 184 -2.80 -3.99 -29.48
CA ALA A 184 -1.83 -5.06 -29.22
C ALA A 184 -1.11 -4.86 -27.86
N GLY A 185 -0.84 -3.61 -27.49
CA GLY A 185 -0.37 -3.25 -26.15
C GLY A 185 -1.38 -3.57 -25.06
N ALA A 186 -2.66 -3.26 -25.29
CA ALA A 186 -3.75 -3.59 -24.37
C ALA A 186 -3.85 -5.11 -24.14
N GLU A 187 -3.81 -5.90 -25.21
CA GLU A 187 -3.87 -7.36 -25.11
C GLU A 187 -2.71 -7.93 -24.29
N ARG A 188 -1.47 -7.51 -24.59
CA ARG A 188 -0.27 -7.93 -23.86
C ARG A 188 -0.33 -7.56 -22.38
N LEU A 189 -0.81 -6.34 -22.08
CA LEU A 189 -0.94 -5.89 -20.69
C LEU A 189 -2.00 -6.72 -19.95
N LEU A 190 -3.17 -6.97 -20.54
CA LEU A 190 -4.21 -7.79 -19.90
C LEU A 190 -3.76 -9.23 -19.66
N GLN A 191 -3.05 -9.84 -20.61
CA GLN A 191 -2.45 -11.17 -20.42
C GLN A 191 -1.46 -11.17 -19.25
N ALA A 192 -0.63 -10.12 -19.13
CA ALA A 192 0.30 -9.99 -18.02
C ALA A 192 -0.43 -9.79 -16.68
N VAL A 193 -1.55 -9.08 -16.66
CA VAL A 193 -2.39 -8.89 -15.45
C VAL A 193 -3.05 -10.20 -15.02
N ASP A 194 -3.68 -10.94 -15.94
CA ASP A 194 -4.28 -12.27 -15.63
C ASP A 194 -3.21 -13.25 -15.15
N ALA A 195 -2.02 -13.26 -15.76
CA ALA A 195 -0.91 -14.07 -15.29
C ALA A 195 -0.39 -13.66 -13.89
N ALA A 196 -0.44 -12.36 -13.56
CA ALA A 196 -0.01 -11.85 -12.26
C ALA A 196 -1.02 -12.13 -11.13
N ALA A 197 -2.33 -12.17 -11.44
CA ALA A 197 -3.39 -12.46 -10.49
C ALA A 197 -4.46 -13.37 -11.11
N PRO A 198 -4.16 -14.67 -11.32
CA PRO A 198 -5.05 -15.58 -12.04
C PRO A 198 -6.36 -15.90 -11.32
N SER A 199 -6.43 -15.60 -10.01
CA SER A 199 -7.65 -15.68 -9.21
C SER A 199 -8.65 -14.56 -9.49
N ARG A 200 -8.20 -13.47 -10.14
CA ARG A 200 -9.04 -12.32 -10.52
C ARG A 200 -9.46 -12.44 -11.97
N ARG A 201 -10.78 -12.45 -12.20
CA ARG A 201 -11.35 -12.72 -13.52
C ARG A 201 -11.42 -11.49 -14.41
N GLU A 202 -11.35 -10.27 -13.86
CA GLU A 202 -11.65 -9.05 -14.60
C GLU A 202 -10.76 -8.84 -15.84
N ALA A 203 -9.48 -9.21 -15.75
CA ALA A 203 -8.55 -9.15 -16.90
C ALA A 203 -8.88 -10.21 -17.96
N ARG A 204 -9.23 -11.43 -17.53
CA ARG A 204 -9.62 -12.53 -18.42
C ARG A 204 -10.94 -12.24 -19.12
N ASP A 205 -11.94 -11.79 -18.37
CA ASP A 205 -13.26 -11.45 -18.92
C ASP A 205 -13.14 -10.33 -19.96
N LEU A 206 -12.27 -9.34 -19.72
CA LEU A 206 -11.99 -8.29 -20.69
C LEU A 206 -11.21 -8.79 -21.92
N LEU A 207 -10.29 -9.74 -21.75
CA LEU A 207 -9.63 -10.43 -22.87
C LEU A 207 -10.65 -11.17 -23.74
N SER A 208 -11.59 -11.89 -23.12
CA SER A 208 -12.64 -12.61 -23.84
C SER A 208 -13.58 -11.67 -24.57
N GLN A 209 -14.01 -10.60 -23.91
CA GLN A 209 -14.92 -9.62 -24.48
C GLN A 209 -14.31 -8.89 -25.68
N GLU A 210 -13.06 -8.41 -25.54
CA GLU A 210 -12.45 -7.59 -26.57
C GLU A 210 -11.79 -8.43 -27.65
N PHE A 211 -11.12 -9.53 -27.32
CA PHE A 211 -10.25 -10.27 -28.24
C PHE A 211 -10.75 -11.68 -28.57
N GLY A 212 -11.85 -12.14 -27.97
CA GLY A 212 -12.43 -13.46 -28.21
C GLY A 212 -11.59 -14.62 -27.66
N ARG A 213 -10.83 -14.40 -26.58
CA ARG A 213 -9.95 -15.39 -25.93
C ARG A 213 -10.37 -15.75 -24.52
#